data_AF-Q96XJ9-F1
#
_entry.id   AF-Q96XJ9-F1
#
_cell.length_a   1.000
_cell.length_b   1.000
_cell.length_c   1.000
_cell.angle_alpha   90.00
_cell.angle_beta   90.00
_cell.angle_gamma   90.00
#
_symmetry.space_group_name_H-M   'P 1'
#
loop_
_entity.id
_entity.type
_entity.pdbx_description
1 polymer ?
#
loop_
_entity_poly.entity_id
_entity_poly.type
_entity_poly.pdbx_seq_one_letter_code
_entity_poly.pdbx_strand_id
1 'polypeptide(L)'
;MNVKELYKIMLVGINSTLMIIIADLKTYILILLVILLSIYLIEESRIPNIKNEKTFYKYISMVYGKNAEELVRKKFIVTTQLQSMNTLKDNTIVINGNNLIIKFNSKVITMNLYEGIDYLINIIKNS
;
A
#
# COMPACT_ATOMS: atom_id res chain seq x y z
N MET A 1 -61.05 7.98 27.87
CA MET A 1 -59.88 8.55 27.18
C MET A 1 -60.35 9.11 25.85
N ASN A 2 -60.12 10.39 25.59
CA ASN A 2 -60.67 11.05 24.42
C ASN A 2 -59.85 10.66 23.17
N VAL A 3 -60.48 10.52 22.00
CA VAL A 3 -59.79 10.09 20.76
C VAL A 3 -58.61 11.01 20.43
N LYS A 4 -58.74 12.31 20.71
CA LYS A 4 -57.66 13.30 20.57
C LYS A 4 -56.44 13.04 21.49
N GLU A 5 -56.65 12.50 22.69
CA GLU A 5 -55.57 12.13 23.61
C GLU A 5 -54.84 10.88 23.12
N LEU A 6 -55.59 9.90 22.62
CA LEU A 6 -55.02 8.70 22.00
C LEU A 6 -54.14 9.08 20.79
N TYR A 7 -54.60 9.98 19.93
CA TYR A 7 -53.81 10.49 18.79
C TYR A 7 -52.54 11.21 19.23
N LYS A 8 -52.59 12.03 20.30
CA LYS A 8 -51.40 12.70 20.84
C LYS A 8 -50.37 11.69 21.35
N ILE A 9 -50.81 10.66 22.06
CA ILE A 9 -49.93 9.60 22.58
C ILE A 9 -49.29 8.82 21.43
N MET A 10 -50.07 8.45 20.40
CA MET A 10 -49.53 7.76 19.22
C MET A 10 -48.52 8.63 18.45
N LEU A 11 -48.79 9.92 18.28
CA LEU A 11 -47.90 10.85 17.58
C LEU A 11 -46.56 11.01 18.32
N VAL A 12 -46.58 11.11 19.65
CA VAL A 12 -45.38 11.16 20.47
C VAL A 12 -44.58 9.86 20.32
N GLY A 13 -45.25 8.70 20.39
CA GLY A 13 -44.61 7.39 20.21
C GLY A 13 -43.90 7.25 18.86
N ILE A 14 -44.54 7.69 17.77
CA ILE A 14 -43.95 7.67 16.42
C ILE A 14 -42.73 8.59 16.34
N ASN A 15 -42.84 9.83 16.84
CA ASN A 15 -41.74 10.80 16.79
C ASN A 15 -40.53 10.34 17.63
N SER A 16 -40.78 9.80 18.83
CA SER A 16 -39.72 9.25 19.68
C SER A 16 -39.01 8.06 19.01
N THR A 17 -39.77 7.16 18.38
CA THR A 17 -39.20 6.01 17.65
C THR A 17 -38.36 6.47 16.46
N LEU A 18 -38.84 7.46 15.68
CA LEU A 18 -38.07 8.04 14.57
C LEU A 18 -36.77 8.69 15.05
N MET A 19 -36.79 9.40 16.18
CA MET A 19 -35.56 10.00 16.73
C MET A 19 -34.52 8.94 17.13
N ILE A 20 -34.95 7.82 17.73
CA ILE A 20 -34.06 6.71 18.09
C ILE A 20 -33.43 6.11 16.84
N ILE A 21 -34.24 5.81 15.81
CA ILE A 21 -33.75 5.27 14.54
C ILE A 21 -32.71 6.21 13.90
N ILE A 22 -32.97 7.53 13.88
CA ILE A 22 -32.04 8.52 13.32
C ILE A 22 -30.73 8.56 14.13
N ALA A 23 -30.79 8.49 15.46
CA ALA A 23 -29.62 8.50 16.32
C ALA A 23 -28.76 7.24 16.14
N ASP A 24 -29.39 6.07 16.05
CA ASP A 24 -28.72 4.81 15.78
C ASP A 24 -28.07 4.83 14.39
N LEU A 25 -28.80 5.28 13.37
CA LEU A 25 -28.29 5.34 11.99
C LEU A 25 -27.06 6.26 11.88
N LYS A 26 -27.05 7.40 12.57
CA LYS A 26 -25.86 8.28 12.68
C LYS A 26 -24.68 7.55 13.30
N THR A 27 -24.91 6.76 14.34
CA THR A 27 -23.87 5.98 15.02
C THR A 27 -23.30 4.92 14.08
N TYR A 28 -24.14 4.21 13.33
CA TYR A 28 -23.69 3.24 12.33
C TYR A 28 -22.88 3.88 11.19
N ILE A 29 -23.26 5.07 10.72
CA ILE A 29 -22.49 5.82 9.71
C ILE A 29 -21.09 6.16 10.25
N LEU A 30 -21.00 6.62 11.51
CA LEU A 30 -19.71 6.91 12.14
C LEU A 30 -18.85 5.66 12.30
N ILE A 31 -19.43 4.54 12.74
CA ILE A 31 -18.72 3.25 12.85
C ILE A 31 -18.19 2.82 11.47
N LEU A 32 -19.01 2.92 10.42
CA LEU A 32 -18.60 2.58 9.06
C LEU A 32 -17.42 3.43 8.59
N LEU A 33 -17.46 4.75 8.83
CA LEU A 33 -16.36 5.65 8.48
C LEU A 33 -15.06 5.28 9.21
N VAL A 34 -15.14 4.93 10.49
CA VAL A 34 -13.98 4.49 11.28
C VAL A 34 -13.40 3.18 10.74
N ILE A 35 -14.26 2.22 10.37
CA ILE A 35 -13.82 0.94 9.77
C ILE A 35 -13.11 1.20 8.43
N LEU A 36 -13.69 2.03 7.56
CA LEU A 36 -13.09 2.37 6.27
C LEU A 36 -11.73 3.07 6.43
N LEU A 37 -11.64 4.03 7.35
CA LEU A 37 -10.38 4.71 7.65
C LEU A 37 -9.33 3.73 8.19
N SER A 38 -9.75 2.80 9.05
CA SER A 38 -8.85 1.78 9.60
C SER A 38 -8.32 0.85 8.51
N ILE A 39 -9.18 0.40 7.59
CA ILE A 39 -8.77 -0.41 6.43
C ILE A 39 -7.77 0.36 5.57
N TYR A 40 -8.06 1.63 5.26
CA TYR A 40 -7.16 2.48 4.48
C TYR A 40 -5.79 2.63 5.14
N LEU A 41 -5.74 2.91 6.45
CA LEU A 41 -4.49 3.04 7.19
C LEU A 41 -3.72 1.70 7.26
N ILE A 42 -4.41 0.57 7.36
CA ILE A 42 -3.80 -0.76 7.31
C ILE A 42 -3.19 -1.03 5.92
N GLU A 43 -3.89 -0.68 4.84
CA GLU A 43 -3.36 -0.85 3.49
C GLU A 43 -2.16 0.05 3.22
N GLU A 44 -2.20 1.30 3.69
CA GLU A 44 -1.11 2.26 3.49
C GLU A 44 0.12 1.92 4.34
N SER A 45 -0.06 1.34 5.53
CA SER A 45 1.04 0.92 6.40
C SER A 45 1.67 -0.42 6.02
N ARG A 46 1.01 -1.22 5.16
CA ARG A 46 1.56 -2.48 4.70
C ARG A 46 2.75 -2.25 3.76
N ILE A 47 3.89 -2.81 4.14
CA ILE A 47 5.06 -2.90 3.26
C ILE A 47 4.63 -3.63 1.98
N PRO A 48 4.75 -2.99 0.80
CA PRO A 48 4.30 -3.59 -0.45
C PRO A 48 5.12 -4.84 -0.74
N ASN A 49 4.42 -5.94 -1.06
CA ASN A 49 5.08 -7.16 -1.51
C ASN A 49 5.64 -6.92 -2.92
N ILE A 50 6.96 -7.06 -3.07
CA ILE A 50 7.69 -6.79 -4.30
C ILE A 50 7.57 -8.02 -5.22
N LYS A 51 6.74 -7.90 -6.26
CA LYS A 51 6.50 -8.97 -7.25
C LYS A 51 6.85 -8.54 -8.67
N ASN A 52 6.88 -7.24 -8.92
CA ASN A 52 7.10 -6.63 -10.22
C ASN A 52 7.76 -5.25 -10.08
N GLU A 53 8.18 -4.69 -11.20
CA GLU A 53 8.78 -3.35 -11.30
C GLU A 53 8.00 -2.27 -10.55
N LYS A 54 6.66 -2.23 -10.72
CA LYS A 54 5.82 -1.21 -10.07
C LYS A 54 5.88 -1.32 -8.54
N THR A 55 5.75 -2.53 -8.01
CA THR A 55 5.82 -2.78 -6.56
C THR A 55 7.22 -2.57 -5.99
N PHE A 56 8.27 -2.82 -6.79
CA PHE A 56 9.66 -2.55 -6.43
C PHE A 56 9.90 -1.05 -6.24
N TYR A 57 9.51 -0.23 -7.21
CA TYR A 57 9.63 1.22 -7.08
C TYR A 57 8.73 1.78 -5.99
N LYS A 58 7.50 1.26 -5.82
CA LYS A 58 6.63 1.66 -4.71
C LYS A 58 7.29 1.40 -3.36
N TYR A 59 7.93 0.23 -3.18
CA TYR A 59 8.69 -0.08 -1.97
C TYR A 59 9.83 0.91 -1.74
N ILE A 60 10.64 1.18 -2.76
CA ILE A 60 11.77 2.11 -2.63
C ILE A 60 11.29 3.53 -2.28
N SER A 61 10.23 4.00 -2.93
CA SER A 61 9.61 5.29 -2.67
C SER A 61 9.11 5.42 -1.22
N MET A 62 8.50 4.35 -0.70
CA MET A 62 7.93 4.31 0.64
C MET A 62 9.00 4.21 1.74
N VAL A 63 10.05 3.42 1.52
CA VAL A 63 11.07 3.13 2.55
C VAL A 63 12.24 4.12 2.50
N TYR A 64 12.73 4.49 1.31
CA TYR A 64 13.91 5.34 1.12
C TYR A 64 13.59 6.73 0.55
N GLY A 65 12.32 6.99 0.21
CA GLY A 65 11.84 8.26 -0.32
C GLY A 65 11.83 8.36 -1.84
N LYS A 66 11.04 9.30 -2.37
CA LYS A 66 10.89 9.54 -3.82
C LYS A 66 12.19 9.83 -4.54
N ASN A 67 13.13 10.54 -3.90
CA ASN A 67 14.43 10.86 -4.49
C ASN A 67 15.25 9.60 -4.79
N ALA A 68 15.19 8.60 -3.90
CA ALA A 68 15.86 7.32 -4.11
C ALA A 68 15.21 6.56 -5.28
N GLU A 69 13.88 6.50 -5.33
CA GLU A 69 13.14 5.88 -6.44
C GLU A 69 13.56 6.44 -7.79
N GLU A 70 13.61 7.77 -7.94
CA GLU A 70 14.00 8.42 -9.18
C GLU A 70 15.43 8.08 -9.61
N LEU A 71 16.36 8.02 -8.65
CA LEU A 71 17.75 7.64 -8.93
C LEU A 71 17.84 6.20 -9.42
N VAL A 72 17.11 5.27 -8.79
CA VAL A 72 17.07 3.88 -9.26
C VAL A 72 16.49 3.79 -10.66
N ARG A 73 15.35 4.45 -10.94
CA ARG A 73 14.73 4.46 -12.26
C ARG A 73 15.62 5.00 -13.36
N LYS A 74 16.46 6.00 -13.05
CA LYS A 74 17.39 6.60 -14.01
C LYS A 74 18.59 5.70 -14.27
N LYS A 75 19.12 5.04 -13.23
CA LYS A 75 20.35 4.25 -13.33
C LYS A 75 20.10 2.80 -13.75
N PHE A 76 18.95 2.20 -13.41
CA PHE A 76 18.72 0.76 -13.56
C PHE A 76 17.44 0.42 -14.31
N ILE A 77 17.50 -0.68 -15.07
CA ILE A 77 16.34 -1.32 -15.70
C ILE A 77 15.89 -2.47 -14.80
N VAL A 78 14.65 -2.44 -14.32
CA VAL A 78 14.08 -3.50 -13.48
C VAL A 78 13.25 -4.46 -14.33
N THR A 79 13.48 -5.76 -14.20
CA THR A 79 12.71 -6.80 -14.90
C THR A 79 12.40 -7.97 -13.96
N THR A 80 11.39 -8.76 -14.30
CA THR A 80 11.06 -10.03 -13.62
C THR A 80 11.39 -11.25 -14.49
N GLN A 81 11.78 -11.03 -15.75
CA GLN A 81 12.10 -12.11 -16.67
C GLN A 81 13.52 -12.61 -16.41
N LEU A 82 13.66 -13.91 -16.15
CA LEU A 82 14.96 -14.57 -16.13
C LEU A 82 15.54 -14.63 -17.54
N GLN A 83 16.41 -13.68 -17.85
CA GLN A 83 17.34 -13.81 -18.97
C GLN A 83 18.56 -14.62 -18.50
N SER A 84 19.24 -15.31 -19.43
CA SER A 84 20.52 -15.93 -19.13
C SER A 84 21.48 -14.90 -18.48
N MET A 85 22.18 -15.29 -17.42
CA MET A 85 23.13 -14.39 -16.71
C MET A 85 24.17 -13.77 -17.64
N ASN A 86 24.51 -14.48 -18.72
CA ASN A 86 25.48 -14.01 -19.71
C ASN A 86 24.90 -12.97 -20.68
N THR A 87 23.57 -12.90 -20.85
CA THR A 87 22.89 -11.95 -21.76
C THR A 87 22.31 -10.73 -21.05
N LEU A 88 22.34 -10.71 -19.71
CA LEU A 88 21.88 -9.57 -18.92
C LEU A 88 22.66 -8.31 -19.30
N LYS A 89 21.97 -7.20 -19.55
CA LYS A 89 22.62 -5.90 -19.80
C LYS A 89 23.17 -5.34 -18.48
N ASP A 90 24.23 -4.56 -18.57
CA ASP A 90 24.69 -3.81 -17.40
C ASP A 90 23.61 -2.83 -16.92
N ASN A 91 23.61 -2.59 -15.61
CA ASN A 91 22.60 -1.84 -14.87
C ASN A 91 21.19 -2.44 -14.96
N THR A 92 21.10 -3.77 -14.91
CA THR A 92 19.81 -4.47 -14.87
C THR A 92 19.58 -5.09 -13.49
N ILE A 93 18.37 -4.96 -12.98
CA ILE A 93 17.89 -5.59 -11.76
C ILE A 93 16.85 -6.64 -12.16
N VAL A 94 17.03 -7.88 -11.76
CA VAL A 94 16.05 -8.95 -11.95
C VAL A 94 15.45 -9.35 -10.61
N ILE A 95 14.13 -9.22 -10.50
CA ILE A 95 13.36 -9.68 -9.34
C ILE A 95 12.97 -11.13 -9.59
N ASN A 96 13.49 -12.06 -8.77
CA ASN A 96 13.21 -13.48 -8.87
C ASN A 96 12.73 -14.04 -7.52
N GLY A 97 11.43 -13.91 -7.26
CA GLY A 97 10.84 -14.33 -5.99
C GLY A 97 11.48 -13.58 -4.81
N ASN A 98 12.10 -14.33 -3.88
CA ASN A 98 12.78 -13.76 -2.72
C ASN A 98 14.23 -13.33 -2.99
N ASN A 99 14.70 -13.42 -4.23
CA ASN A 99 16.05 -13.03 -4.61
C ASN A 99 16.02 -11.81 -5.54
N LEU A 100 17.00 -10.93 -5.37
CA LEU A 100 17.31 -9.84 -6.28
C LEU A 100 18.65 -10.12 -6.94
N ILE A 101 18.65 -10.12 -8.28
CA ILE A 101 19.88 -10.24 -9.07
C ILE A 101 20.19 -8.85 -9.63
N ILE A 102 21.35 -8.30 -9.29
CA ILE A 102 21.79 -6.99 -9.74
C ILE A 102 23.01 -7.20 -10.64
N LYS A 103 22.92 -6.72 -11.89
CA LYS A 103 24.08 -6.61 -12.77
C LYS A 103 24.53 -5.15 -12.84
N PHE A 104 25.73 -4.88 -12.33
CA PHE A 104 26.32 -3.54 -12.27
C PHE A 104 27.83 -3.63 -12.48
N ASN A 105 28.41 -2.74 -13.28
CA ASN A 105 29.83 -2.75 -13.64
C ASN A 105 30.34 -4.14 -14.09
N SER A 106 29.59 -4.80 -14.98
CA SER A 106 29.88 -6.16 -15.47
C SER A 106 29.99 -7.26 -14.40
N LYS A 107 29.62 -6.98 -13.15
CA LYS A 107 29.49 -7.96 -12.06
C LYS A 107 28.03 -8.31 -11.85
N VAL A 108 27.77 -9.59 -11.59
CA VAL A 108 26.44 -10.09 -11.22
C VAL A 108 26.46 -10.44 -9.75
N ILE A 109 25.55 -9.84 -8.99
CA ILE A 109 25.40 -10.04 -7.56
C ILE A 109 23.99 -10.58 -7.32
N THR A 110 23.87 -11.66 -6.57
CA THR A 110 22.58 -12.25 -6.19
C THR A 110 22.46 -12.19 -4.67
N MET A 111 21.38 -11.60 -4.17
CA MET A 111 21.13 -11.42 -2.75
C MET A 111 19.65 -11.66 -2.43
N ASN A 112 19.32 -11.73 -1.14
CA ASN A 112 17.93 -11.66 -0.70
C ASN A 112 17.30 -10.35 -1.21
N LEU A 113 16.01 -10.39 -1.56
CA LEU A 113 15.27 -9.27 -2.15
C LEU A 113 15.49 -7.95 -1.41
N TYR A 114 15.29 -7.95 -0.10
CA TYR A 114 15.33 -6.74 0.71
C TYR A 114 16.76 -6.27 0.97
N GLU A 115 17.67 -7.20 1.30
CA GLU A 115 19.10 -6.92 1.46
C GLU A 115 19.72 -6.38 0.16
N GLY A 116 19.29 -6.92 -0.98
CA GLY A 116 19.71 -6.47 -2.30
C GLY A 116 19.25 -5.05 -2.61
N ILE A 117 18.06 -4.65 -2.15
CA ILE A 117 17.60 -3.26 -2.25
C ILE A 117 18.44 -2.34 -1.37
N ASP A 118 18.70 -2.71 -0.11
CA ASP A 118 19.59 -1.94 0.77
C ASP A 118 20.97 -1.74 0.15
N TYR A 119 21.54 -2.82 -0.39
CA TYR A 119 22.81 -2.79 -1.10
C TYR A 119 22.79 -1.86 -2.32
N LEU A 120 21.73 -1.94 -3.13
CA LEU A 120 21.55 -1.09 -4.31
C LEU A 120 21.46 0.39 -3.93
N ILE A 121 20.71 0.73 -2.88
CA ILE A 121 20.58 2.10 -2.39
C ILE A 121 21.93 2.61 -1.87
N ASN A 122 22.70 1.78 -1.17
CA ASN A 122 24.04 2.14 -0.71
C ASN A 122 25.01 2.42 -1.87
N ILE A 123 24.98 1.60 -2.94
CA ILE A 123 25.79 1.87 -4.14
C ILE A 123 25.41 3.22 -4.74
N ILE A 124 24.12 3.51 -4.89
CA ILE A 124 23.65 4.74 -5.53
C ILE A 124 23.99 5.99 -4.71
N LYS A 125 23.93 5.91 -3.37
CA LYS A 125 24.30 7.02 -2.49
C LYS A 125 25.81 7.30 -2.48
N ASN A 126 26.62 6.27 -2.67
CA ASN A 126 28.09 6.36 -2.64
C ASN A 126 28.70 6.52 -4.05
N SER A 127 27.89 6.76 -5.09
CA SER A 127 28.30 6.80 -6.50
C SER A 127 27.80 8.03 -7.22
#